data_AF-A0A967B109-F1
#
_entry.id   AF-A0A967B109-F1
#
_cell.length_a   1.000
_cell.length_b   1.000
_cell.length_c   1.000
_cell.angle_alpha   90.00
_cell.angle_beta   90.00
_cell.angle_gamma   90.00
#
_symmetry.space_group_name_H-M   'P 1'
#
loop_
_entity.id
_entity.type
_entity.pdbx_description
1 polymer ?
#
loop_
_entity_poly.entity_id
_entity_poly.type
_entity_poly.pdbx_seq_one_letter_code
_entity_poly.pdbx_strand_id
1 'polypeptide(L)'
;MSITHTLISSRAMALAALYEDCPPWPADTAFTDHDISIGAQSLTALAAQRGTPCLLIAPSSASARGEEYRTVVITTILDRTPRRGLRHPMELTVNCDLGALDSRVLDVLPLQCPNARHRKTTLLRSPHTQTAIRVLLPQTCAPGDLLALTCEGTIALGQITSHPARIHPGSDDEPWQGRCLK
;
A
#
# COMPACT_ATOMS: atom_id res chain seq x y z
N MET A 1 -30.74 -11.72 31.94
CA MET A 1 -29.28 -11.61 31.67
C MET A 1 -29.10 -11.54 30.16
N SER A 2 -28.48 -10.48 29.66
CA SER A 2 -28.47 -10.08 28.24
C SER A 2 -27.40 -10.86 27.47
N ILE A 3 -27.80 -11.58 26.41
CA ILE A 3 -26.90 -12.25 25.46
C ILE A 3 -26.69 -11.28 24.29
N THR A 4 -25.64 -10.47 24.35
CA THR A 4 -25.31 -9.49 23.29
C THR A 4 -23.82 -9.48 22.97
N HIS A 5 -23.22 -10.65 22.71
CA HIS A 5 -21.81 -10.74 22.27
C HIS A 5 -21.60 -11.86 21.23
N THR A 6 -22.33 -11.88 20.10
CA THR A 6 -22.05 -12.91 19.07
C THR A 6 -22.48 -12.55 17.65
N LEU A 7 -22.26 -11.32 17.16
CA LEU A 7 -22.53 -11.00 15.74
C LEU A 7 -21.46 -10.19 15.00
N ILE A 8 -20.39 -9.76 15.68
CA ILE A 8 -19.33 -8.96 15.02
C ILE A 8 -18.20 -9.86 14.45
N SER A 9 -18.02 -11.08 14.96
CA SER A 9 -16.86 -11.93 14.63
C SER A 9 -16.98 -12.72 13.31
N SER A 10 -18.18 -12.94 12.78
CA SER A 10 -18.38 -13.86 11.65
C SER A 10 -17.94 -13.26 10.30
N ARG A 11 -18.04 -11.94 10.13
CA ARG A 11 -17.66 -11.26 8.89
C ARG A 11 -16.15 -11.07 8.76
N ALA A 12 -15.45 -10.83 9.86
CA ALA A 12 -13.98 -10.80 9.90
C ALA A 12 -13.40 -12.19 9.60
N MET A 13 -14.02 -13.25 10.14
CA MET A 13 -13.63 -14.64 9.85
C MET A 13 -13.88 -15.04 8.38
N ALA A 14 -14.98 -14.60 7.77
CA ALA A 14 -15.27 -14.89 6.36
C ALA A 14 -14.29 -14.21 5.37
N LEU A 15 -13.71 -13.07 5.75
CA LEU A 15 -12.65 -12.43 4.96
C LEU A 15 -11.31 -13.15 5.17
N ALA A 16 -11.00 -13.54 6.42
CA ALA A 16 -9.79 -14.30 6.76
C ALA A 16 -9.75 -15.68 6.07
N ALA A 17 -10.89 -16.34 5.91
CA ALA A 17 -11.02 -17.63 5.22
C ALA A 17 -10.69 -17.57 3.70
N LEU A 18 -10.68 -16.39 3.08
CA LEU A 18 -10.29 -16.23 1.67
C LEU A 18 -8.76 -16.14 1.46
N TYR A 19 -7.96 -16.02 2.53
CA TYR A 19 -6.50 -15.83 2.49
C TYR A 19 -5.73 -17.01 3.12
N GLU A 20 -6.34 -18.20 3.17
CA GLU A 20 -5.99 -19.29 4.10
C GLU A 20 -4.57 -19.88 4.01
N ASP A 21 -3.81 -19.69 2.94
CA ASP A 21 -2.45 -20.28 2.87
C ASP A 21 -1.31 -19.32 3.31
N CYS A 22 -1.55 -18.01 3.30
CA CYS A 22 -0.60 -16.99 3.77
C CYS A 22 -1.30 -15.61 3.79
N PRO A 23 -1.71 -15.08 4.95
CA PRO A 23 -2.31 -13.76 5.03
C PRO A 23 -1.35 -12.74 4.41
N PRO A 24 -1.77 -11.96 3.40
CA PRO A 24 -0.89 -10.99 2.78
C PRO A 24 -0.56 -9.84 3.71
N TRP A 25 -1.33 -9.65 4.79
CA TRP A 25 -1.19 -8.57 5.77
C TRP A 25 -0.31 -8.95 6.97
N PRO A 26 0.30 -7.96 7.66
CA PRO A 26 1.05 -8.20 8.90
C PRO A 26 0.20 -8.86 10.00
N ALA A 27 0.86 -9.42 11.00
CA ALA A 27 0.22 -9.84 12.24
C ALA A 27 -0.56 -8.68 12.88
N ASP A 28 -1.60 -9.02 13.64
CA ASP A 28 -2.46 -8.05 14.34
C ASP A 28 -3.11 -7.00 13.43
N THR A 29 -3.28 -7.32 12.14
CA THR A 29 -4.05 -6.49 11.21
C THR A 29 -5.54 -6.67 11.48
N ALA A 30 -6.25 -5.56 11.73
CA ALA A 30 -7.69 -5.52 11.82
C ALA A 30 -8.28 -4.61 10.74
N PHE A 31 -9.36 -5.08 10.11
CA PHE A 31 -10.10 -4.35 9.09
C PHE A 31 -11.43 -3.86 9.68
N THR A 32 -11.63 -2.55 9.66
CA THR A 32 -12.92 -1.93 9.98
C THR A 32 -13.59 -1.44 8.70
N ASP A 33 -14.81 -0.92 8.76
CA ASP A 33 -15.48 -0.40 7.57
C ASP A 33 -14.84 0.88 7.01
N HIS A 34 -14.07 1.60 7.83
CA HIS A 34 -13.52 2.92 7.50
C HIS A 34 -12.02 3.07 7.69
N ASP A 35 -11.34 2.00 8.11
CA ASP A 35 -9.91 2.03 8.35
C ASP A 35 -9.31 0.63 8.42
N ILE A 36 -7.99 0.56 8.28
CA ILE A 36 -7.17 -0.60 8.58
C ILE A 36 -6.25 -0.23 9.73
N SER A 37 -6.11 -1.11 10.72
CA SER A 37 -5.16 -0.95 11.82
C SER A 37 -4.20 -2.12 11.91
N ILE A 38 -2.96 -1.87 12.32
CA ILE A 38 -1.96 -2.88 12.63
C ILE A 38 -1.52 -2.70 14.07
N GLY A 39 -1.84 -3.66 14.93
CA GLY A 39 -1.77 -3.47 16.38
C GLY A 39 -2.60 -2.26 16.81
N ALA A 40 -1.99 -1.30 17.51
CA ALA A 40 -2.65 -0.07 17.94
C ALA A 40 -2.63 1.07 16.89
N GLN A 41 -1.98 0.88 15.74
CA GLN A 41 -1.76 1.94 14.76
C GLN A 41 -2.85 1.93 13.68
N SER A 42 -3.66 2.98 13.64
CA SER A 42 -4.52 3.31 12.49
C SER A 42 -3.65 3.75 11.31
N LEU A 43 -3.90 3.18 10.12
CA LEU A 43 -3.17 3.57 8.90
C LEU A 43 -3.64 4.92 8.37
N THR A 44 -4.92 5.25 8.50
CA THR A 44 -5.41 6.58 8.14
C THR A 44 -4.79 7.66 9.03
N ALA A 45 -4.72 7.43 10.36
CA ALA A 45 -4.06 8.35 11.28
C ALA A 45 -2.55 8.46 11.00
N LEU A 46 -1.91 7.34 10.66
CA LEU A 46 -0.49 7.32 10.28
C LEU A 46 -0.21 8.20 9.07
N ALA A 47 -1.05 8.09 8.04
CA ALA A 47 -0.96 8.90 6.82
C ALA A 47 -1.20 10.38 7.10
N ALA A 48 -2.19 10.71 7.94
CA ALA A 48 -2.45 12.08 8.35
C ALA A 48 -1.27 12.70 9.13
N GLN A 49 -0.59 11.91 9.96
CA GLN A 49 0.53 12.38 10.77
C GLN A 49 1.82 12.54 9.96
N ARG A 50 2.11 11.59 9.05
CA ARG A 50 3.40 11.51 8.34
C ARG A 50 3.36 12.09 6.93
N GLY A 51 2.17 12.33 6.39
CA GLY A 51 1.97 12.55 4.96
C GLY A 51 2.13 11.26 4.16
N THR A 52 1.83 11.34 2.86
CA THR A 52 2.02 10.23 1.92
C THR A 52 3.06 10.61 0.84
N PRO A 53 3.85 9.64 0.32
CA PRO A 53 3.83 8.24 0.71
C PRO A 53 4.48 8.03 2.07
N CYS A 54 3.96 7.10 2.87
CA CYS A 54 4.60 6.66 4.10
C CYS A 54 4.47 5.14 4.23
N LEU A 55 5.15 4.57 5.22
CA LEU A 55 5.15 3.12 5.42
C LEU A 55 5.13 2.74 6.91
N LEU A 56 4.70 1.51 7.13
CA LEU A 56 4.78 0.79 8.39
C LEU A 56 5.41 -0.58 8.13
N ILE A 57 6.44 -0.93 8.89
CA ILE A 57 7.00 -2.29 8.90
C ILE A 57 6.48 -2.97 10.16
N ALA A 58 5.90 -4.15 9.99
CA ALA A 58 5.31 -4.90 11.08
C ALA A 58 5.58 -6.40 10.92
N PRO A 59 5.56 -7.19 12.00
CA PRO A 59 5.77 -8.62 11.94
C PRO A 59 4.78 -9.29 10.98
N SER A 60 5.24 -10.25 10.20
CA SER A 60 4.36 -11.09 9.38
C SER A 60 3.47 -11.96 10.26
N SER A 61 2.30 -12.36 9.75
CA SER A 61 1.50 -13.40 10.41
C SER A 61 2.30 -14.70 10.53
N ALA A 62 2.15 -15.46 11.62
CA ALA A 62 2.91 -16.70 11.87
C ALA A 62 2.79 -17.77 10.76
N SER A 63 1.77 -17.68 9.89
CA SER A 63 1.58 -18.55 8.73
C SER A 63 2.33 -18.08 7.46
N ALA A 64 2.97 -16.91 7.47
CA ALA A 64 3.76 -16.42 6.35
C ALA A 64 5.11 -17.14 6.30
N ARG A 65 5.36 -17.91 5.24
CA ARG A 65 6.64 -18.64 5.07
C ARG A 65 7.76 -17.66 4.73
N GLY A 66 8.86 -17.70 5.49
CA GLY A 66 10.17 -17.15 5.10
C GLY A 66 10.43 -15.68 5.40
N GLU A 67 9.40 -14.85 5.60
CA GLU A 67 9.54 -13.41 5.84
C GLU A 67 9.05 -13.05 7.25
N GLU A 68 9.95 -12.59 8.13
CA GLU A 68 9.62 -12.19 9.50
C GLU A 68 8.82 -10.88 9.54
N TYR A 69 9.01 -10.00 8.55
CA TYR A 69 8.36 -8.69 8.48
C TYR A 69 7.72 -8.46 7.12
N ARG A 70 6.62 -7.69 7.13
CA ARG A 70 6.00 -7.11 5.94
C ARG A 70 6.03 -5.60 6.01
N THR A 71 6.03 -4.97 4.84
CA THR A 71 5.86 -3.52 4.73
C THR A 71 4.47 -3.19 4.22
N VAL A 72 3.79 -2.28 4.89
CA VAL A 72 2.56 -1.66 4.38
C VAL A 72 2.90 -0.24 3.95
N VAL A 73 2.77 0.01 2.66
CA VAL A 73 2.94 1.33 2.05
C VAL A 73 1.58 2.00 1.96
N ILE A 74 1.47 3.22 2.49
CA ILE A 74 0.29 4.06 2.35
C ILE A 74 0.58 5.14 1.32
N THR A 75 -0.27 5.21 0.31
CA THR A 75 -0.15 6.13 -0.83
C THR A 75 -1.47 6.81 -1.12
N THR A 76 -1.43 8.01 -1.67
CA THR A 76 -2.59 8.78 -2.09
C THR A 76 -2.80 8.65 -3.59
N ILE A 77 -4.05 8.48 -4.01
CA ILE A 77 -4.42 8.57 -5.43
C ILE A 77 -4.32 10.03 -5.86
N LEU A 78 -3.47 10.31 -6.84
CA LEU A 78 -3.25 11.64 -7.40
C LEU A 78 -4.22 11.96 -8.54
N ASP A 79 -4.45 10.97 -9.41
CA ASP A 79 -5.28 11.16 -10.59
C ASP A 79 -5.98 9.85 -10.98
N ARG A 80 -7.07 9.98 -11.72
CA ARG A 80 -7.87 8.88 -12.24
C ARG A 80 -8.11 9.08 -13.73
N THR A 81 -7.54 8.18 -14.53
CA THR A 81 -7.92 8.07 -15.94
C THR A 81 -9.08 7.08 -16.05
N PRO A 82 -10.28 7.54 -16.44
CA PRO A 82 -11.44 6.67 -16.57
C PRO A 82 -11.24 5.65 -17.69
N ARG A 83 -11.92 4.51 -17.52
CA ARG A 83 -11.93 3.40 -18.44
C ARG A 83 -12.37 3.82 -19.85
N ARG A 84 -11.50 3.66 -20.86
CA ARG A 84 -11.81 3.90 -22.28
C ARG A 84 -12.44 2.68 -22.97
N GLY A 85 -13.50 2.12 -22.37
CA GLY A 85 -14.27 0.99 -22.92
C GLY A 85 -14.04 -0.38 -22.27
N LEU A 86 -14.74 -1.40 -22.75
CA LEU A 86 -14.84 -2.72 -22.10
C LEU A 86 -13.51 -3.50 -21.96
N ARG A 87 -12.46 -3.17 -22.72
CA ARG A 87 -11.18 -3.87 -22.64
C ARG A 87 -10.10 -3.14 -21.84
N HIS A 88 -10.33 -1.87 -21.53
CA HIS A 88 -9.34 -1.05 -20.84
C HIS A 88 -9.68 -1.00 -19.35
N PRO A 89 -8.78 -1.38 -18.43
CA PRO A 89 -9.00 -1.16 -17.01
C PRO A 89 -9.05 0.35 -16.71
N MET A 90 -9.59 0.70 -15.54
CA MET A 90 -9.39 2.04 -14.99
C MET A 90 -7.91 2.20 -14.65
N GLU A 91 -7.35 3.40 -14.82
CA GLU A 91 -5.99 3.69 -14.37
C GLU A 91 -6.03 4.72 -13.25
N LEU A 92 -5.23 4.50 -12.21
CA LEU A 92 -5.03 5.41 -11.09
C LEU A 92 -3.54 5.74 -10.98
N THR A 93 -3.23 7.02 -10.86
CA THR A 93 -1.89 7.50 -10.54
C THR A 93 -1.77 7.64 -9.04
N VAL A 94 -0.72 7.10 -8.42
CA VAL A 94 -0.49 7.15 -6.96
C VAL A 94 0.79 7.90 -6.62
N ASN A 95 0.89 8.48 -5.42
CA ASN A 95 2.04 9.29 -5.02
C ASN A 95 3.24 8.50 -4.48
N CYS A 96 3.41 7.24 -4.89
CA CYS A 96 4.57 6.42 -4.57
C CYS A 96 5.21 5.87 -5.86
N ASP A 97 6.51 5.57 -5.79
CA ASP A 97 7.21 4.86 -6.84
C ASP A 97 6.93 3.35 -6.76
N LEU A 98 6.17 2.85 -7.73
CA LEU A 98 5.83 1.44 -7.87
C LEU A 98 6.99 0.58 -8.38
N GLY A 99 8.06 1.17 -8.93
CA GLY A 99 9.21 0.44 -9.45
C GLY A 99 9.93 -0.38 -8.36
N ALA A 100 9.98 0.14 -7.14
CA ALA A 100 10.52 -0.57 -5.97
C ALA A 100 9.56 -1.60 -5.36
N LEU A 101 8.27 -1.55 -5.73
CA LEU A 101 7.20 -2.38 -5.16
C LEU A 101 6.82 -3.56 -6.04
N ASP A 102 6.94 -3.42 -7.37
CA ASP A 102 6.44 -4.31 -8.42
C ASP A 102 6.09 -5.75 -7.99
N SER A 103 7.04 -6.69 -8.06
CA SER A 103 6.80 -8.11 -7.77
C SER A 103 6.60 -8.43 -6.28
N ARG A 104 6.66 -7.43 -5.41
CA ARG A 104 6.57 -7.59 -3.96
C ARG A 104 5.17 -7.27 -3.44
N VAL A 105 4.31 -6.62 -4.23
CA VAL A 105 2.94 -6.29 -3.80
C VAL A 105 2.11 -7.57 -3.68
N LEU A 106 1.58 -7.82 -2.48
CA LEU A 106 0.77 -8.99 -2.15
C LEU A 106 -0.73 -8.67 -2.19
N ASP A 107 -1.12 -7.49 -1.71
CA ASP A 107 -2.51 -7.03 -1.71
C ASP A 107 -2.57 -5.50 -1.72
N VAL A 108 -3.68 -4.95 -2.22
CA VAL A 108 -3.95 -3.51 -2.24
C VAL A 108 -5.40 -3.23 -1.87
N LEU A 109 -5.60 -2.45 -0.82
CA LEU A 109 -6.92 -2.08 -0.33
C LEU A 109 -7.07 -0.56 -0.16
N PRO A 110 -8.26 0.02 -0.44
CA PRO A 110 -8.56 1.39 -0.04
C PRO A 110 -8.75 1.48 1.47
N LEU A 111 -8.13 2.47 2.13
CA LEU A 111 -8.20 2.61 3.58
C LEU A 111 -9.59 2.97 4.07
N GLN A 112 -10.31 3.81 3.34
CA GLN A 112 -11.63 4.31 3.75
C GLN A 112 -12.76 3.28 3.56
N CYS A 113 -12.50 2.20 2.83
CA CYS A 113 -13.50 1.16 2.55
C CYS A 113 -12.85 -0.20 2.24
N PRO A 114 -12.03 -0.76 3.15
CA PRO A 114 -11.25 -1.96 2.87
C PRO A 114 -12.14 -3.19 2.61
N ASN A 115 -13.39 -3.16 3.08
CA ASN A 115 -14.41 -4.20 2.87
C ASN A 115 -15.32 -3.97 1.65
N ALA A 116 -14.97 -3.03 0.76
CA ALA A 116 -15.77 -2.71 -0.40
C ALA A 116 -15.99 -3.94 -1.31
N ARG A 117 -17.26 -4.19 -1.62
CA ARG A 117 -17.72 -5.25 -2.53
C ARG A 117 -17.61 -4.78 -3.98
N HIS A 118 -17.61 -5.71 -4.93
CA HIS A 118 -17.58 -5.44 -6.37
C HIS A 118 -16.34 -4.65 -6.84
N ARG A 119 -15.19 -5.32 -6.81
CA ARG A 119 -13.92 -4.76 -7.27
C ARG A 119 -13.71 -5.08 -8.75
N LYS A 120 -13.01 -4.20 -9.46
CA LYS A 120 -12.61 -4.40 -10.86
C LYS A 120 -11.13 -4.17 -11.02
N THR A 121 -10.56 -4.82 -12.04
CA THR A 121 -9.16 -4.64 -12.41
C THR A 121 -8.88 -3.17 -12.70
N THR A 122 -7.88 -2.66 -12.01
CA THR A 122 -7.36 -1.30 -12.07
C THR A 122 -5.85 -1.36 -12.26
N LEU A 123 -5.30 -0.46 -13.05
CA LEU A 123 -3.86 -0.28 -13.18
C LEU A 123 -3.42 0.86 -12.26
N LEU A 124 -2.55 0.57 -11.30
CA LEU A 124 -1.84 1.60 -10.56
C LEU A 124 -0.59 2.00 -11.33
N ARG A 125 -0.31 3.30 -11.40
CA ARG A 125 0.87 3.88 -12.02
C ARG A 125 1.55 4.87 -11.09
N SER A 126 2.87 4.96 -11.18
CA SER A 126 3.61 6.09 -10.62
C SER A 126 3.60 7.27 -11.61
N PRO A 127 3.78 8.52 -11.18
CA PRO A 127 3.82 9.68 -12.09
C PRO A 127 5.05 9.67 -13.01
N HIS A 128 6.16 9.07 -12.58
CA HIS A 128 7.47 9.19 -13.23
C HIS A 128 8.06 7.88 -13.75
N THR A 129 7.39 6.75 -13.51
CA THR A 129 7.86 5.43 -13.94
C THR A 129 6.83 4.76 -14.84
N GLN A 130 7.29 3.94 -15.79
CA GLN A 130 6.41 3.17 -16.68
C GLN A 130 5.80 1.94 -15.99
N THR A 131 6.26 1.62 -14.78
CA THR A 131 5.79 0.48 -13.99
C THR A 131 4.31 0.63 -13.70
N ALA A 132 3.57 -0.45 -13.94
CA ALA A 132 2.16 -0.51 -13.65
C ALA A 132 1.81 -1.82 -12.94
N ILE A 133 1.10 -1.71 -11.83
CA ILE A 133 0.67 -2.87 -11.04
C ILE A 133 -0.83 -3.08 -11.25
N ARG A 134 -1.23 -4.32 -11.54
CA ARG A 134 -2.64 -4.71 -11.68
C ARG A 134 -3.20 -5.06 -10.31
N VAL A 135 -4.30 -4.41 -9.93
CA VAL A 135 -4.96 -4.59 -8.64
C VAL A 135 -6.48 -4.69 -8.81
N LEU A 136 -7.17 -5.19 -7.80
CA LEU A 136 -8.63 -5.19 -7.74
C LEU A 136 -9.09 -4.10 -6.79
N LEU A 137 -9.69 -3.02 -7.33
CA LEU A 137 -10.17 -1.88 -6.54
C LEU A 137 -11.64 -1.57 -6.83
N PRO A 138 -12.36 -0.95 -5.89
CA PRO A 138 -13.67 -0.37 -6.15
C PRO A 138 -13.59 0.69 -7.25
N GLN A 139 -14.62 0.77 -8.10
CA GLN A 139 -14.69 1.81 -9.13
C GLN A 139 -14.96 3.21 -8.57
N THR A 140 -15.27 3.31 -7.28
CA THR A 140 -15.51 4.56 -6.56
C THR A 140 -14.22 5.24 -6.13
N CYS A 141 -13.06 4.56 -6.18
CA CYS A 141 -11.77 5.18 -5.87
C CYS A 141 -11.56 6.46 -6.71
N ALA A 142 -11.16 7.53 -6.03
CA ALA A 142 -11.03 8.87 -6.58
C ALA A 142 -9.72 9.53 -6.13
N PRO A 143 -9.28 10.60 -6.80
CA PRO A 143 -8.17 11.42 -6.31
C PRO A 143 -8.39 11.88 -4.87
N GLY A 144 -7.34 11.81 -4.06
CA GLY A 144 -7.37 12.09 -2.62
C GLY A 144 -7.62 10.88 -1.73
N ASP A 145 -8.18 9.79 -2.27
CA ASP A 145 -8.35 8.54 -1.51
C ASP A 145 -6.99 7.92 -1.17
N LEU A 146 -6.96 7.16 -0.07
CA LEU A 146 -5.76 6.48 0.40
C LEU A 146 -5.83 5.00 0.05
N LEU A 147 -4.71 4.46 -0.43
CA LEU A 147 -4.50 3.04 -0.64
C LEU A 147 -3.42 2.54 0.31
N ALA A 148 -3.62 1.35 0.85
CA ALA A 148 -2.60 0.58 1.52
C ALA A 148 -2.19 -0.60 0.64
N LEU A 149 -0.90 -0.68 0.34
CA LEU A 149 -0.26 -1.74 -0.41
C LEU A 149 0.56 -2.56 0.57
N THR A 150 0.22 -3.83 0.74
CA THR A 150 1.06 -4.71 1.53
C THR A 150 2.08 -5.38 0.63
N CYS A 151 3.34 -5.34 1.05
CA CYS A 151 4.46 -5.84 0.31
C CYS A 151 5.25 -6.88 1.10
N GLU A 152 5.86 -7.81 0.38
CA GLU A 152 6.81 -8.78 0.91
C GLU A 152 8.10 -8.10 1.39
N GLY A 153 8.61 -8.52 2.55
CA GLY A 153 9.85 -8.04 3.15
C GLY A 153 9.81 -6.58 3.61
N THR A 154 11.01 -6.02 3.84
CA THR A 154 11.21 -4.64 4.29
C THR A 154 11.49 -3.69 3.13
N ILE A 155 10.84 -2.52 3.13
CA ILE A 155 11.00 -1.48 2.11
C ILE A 155 11.38 -0.18 2.82
N ALA A 156 12.46 0.45 2.35
CA ALA A 156 12.87 1.75 2.86
C ALA A 156 12.08 2.86 2.18
N LEU A 157 11.75 3.93 2.93
CA LEU A 157 10.95 5.05 2.42
C LEU A 157 11.61 5.70 1.19
N GLY A 158 12.94 5.83 1.20
CA GLY A 158 13.71 6.37 0.09
C GLY A 158 13.53 5.63 -1.25
N GLN A 159 13.14 4.35 -1.21
CA GLN A 159 12.90 3.53 -2.41
C GLN A 159 11.55 3.82 -3.07
N ILE A 160 10.58 4.33 -2.30
CA ILE A 160 9.19 4.55 -2.75
C ILE A 160 8.82 6.03 -2.83
N THR A 161 9.68 6.91 -2.29
CA THR A 161 9.57 8.35 -2.53
C THR A 161 10.09 8.65 -3.93
N SER A 162 9.21 9.15 -4.78
CA SER A 162 9.61 9.72 -6.06
C SER A 162 10.55 10.89 -5.79
N HIS A 163 11.84 10.66 -5.99
CA HIS A 163 12.78 11.76 -6.09
C HIS A 163 12.55 12.39 -7.46
N PRO A 164 12.31 13.70 -7.59
CA PRO A 164 12.60 14.34 -8.85
C PRO A 164 14.04 13.95 -9.15
N ALA A 165 14.28 13.24 -10.25
CA ALA A 165 15.63 13.01 -10.72
C ALA A 165 16.30 14.37 -10.64
N ARG A 166 17.32 14.52 -9.77
CA ARG A 166 18.12 15.73 -9.78
C ARG A 166 18.60 15.81 -11.21
N ILE A 167 18.01 16.71 -12.00
CA ILE A 167 18.66 17.19 -13.21
C ILE A 167 19.93 17.77 -12.64
N HIS A 168 21.03 17.02 -12.69
CA HIS A 168 22.35 17.56 -12.43
C HIS A 168 22.61 18.53 -13.57
N PRO A 169 22.52 19.86 -13.36
CA PRO A 169 22.98 20.80 -14.35
C PRO A 169 24.48 20.93 -14.09
N GLY A 170 25.30 20.19 -14.85
CA GLY A 170 26.75 20.30 -14.73
C GLY A 170 27.37 19.00 -14.25
N SER A 171 27.81 18.21 -15.23
CA SER A 171 29.06 17.49 -15.15
C SER A 171 30.17 18.55 -15.03
N ASP A 172 30.55 18.90 -13.81
CA ASP A 172 31.91 19.37 -13.52
C ASP A 172 32.53 18.38 -12.54
N ASP A 173 33.61 17.76 -13.01
CA ASP A 173 34.44 16.81 -12.30
C ASP A 173 35.08 17.46 -11.06
N GLU A 174 34.50 17.28 -9.87
CA GLU A 174 35.25 17.43 -8.63
C GLU A 174 35.35 16.08 -7.90
N PRO A 175 36.56 15.50 -7.78
CA PRO A 175 36.76 14.27 -7.01
C PRO A 175 36.62 14.59 -5.51
N TRP A 176 35.50 14.13 -4.94
CA TRP A 176 35.21 14.15 -3.51
C TRP A 176 36.34 13.47 -2.71
N GLN A 177 37.15 14.26 -2.00
CA GLN A 177 38.11 13.75 -1.02
C GLN A 177 37.41 13.61 0.34
N GLY A 178 36.82 12.44 0.58
CA GLY A 178 36.28 12.09 1.89
C GLY A 178 37.37 12.07 2.97
N ARG A 179 37.29 12.98 3.93
CA ARG A 179 38.00 12.87 5.21
C ARG A 179 37.00 12.53 6.30
N CYS A 180 36.99 11.27 6.72
CA CYS A 180 36.45 10.90 8.03
C CYS A 180 37.47 11.35 9.08
N LEU A 181 37.10 12.32 9.93
CA LEU A 181 37.85 12.64 11.13
C LEU A 181 37.67 11.49 12.14
N LYS A 182 38.79 11.05 12.73
CA LYS A 182 38.84 10.16 13.90
C LYS A 182 38.55 10.92 15.18
#